data_AF-A0AAP5QK38-F1
#
_entry.id   AF-A0AAP5QK38-F1
#
_cell.length_a   1.000
_cell.length_b   1.000
_cell.length_c   1.000
_cell.angle_alpha   90.00
_cell.angle_beta   90.00
_cell.angle_gamma   90.00
#
_symmetry.space_group_name_H-M   'P 1'
#
loop_
_entity.id
_entity.type
_entity.pdbx_description
1 polymer ?
#
loop_
_entity_poly.entity_id
_entity_poly.type
_entity_poly.pdbx_seq_one_letter_code
_entity_poly.pdbx_strand_id
1 'polypeptide(L)'
;MKFINEDEHKYLSGIYKIEQISTGLIYVGKTKMKFIKRYWHHTWKLKNNSHCNRHLQNTWNKYGENDFQFHVLQTVDPNSDMNELETHYINELGAYLNGFNMTTGGEGKSNCKMSDSTKRIIGEKNRINNTGRKLSDETKAKMSKARIGRKLSPQHKEKLLQSRMNKRHSPESRLKMRQSHLGSKNKSSKINETKAYEIKVRLINGEKMSEVSKSMCVSYPIVKSILECKVWNHIHVTGWDDFILKYKSKKKSTLTPKEVFRIRELLKKGLSAPHVAKMCNIKPNVVYGIKQGRTYKNVK
;
A
#
# COMPACT_ATOMS: atom_id res chain seq x y z
N MET A 1 35.41 -22.95 -26.16
CA MET A 1 36.66 -22.58 -25.50
C MET A 1 37.03 -23.78 -24.69
N LYS A 2 38.19 -24.37 -24.94
CA LYS A 2 38.61 -25.56 -24.23
C LYS A 2 39.33 -25.16 -22.94
N PHE A 3 38.97 -25.76 -21.80
CA PHE A 3 39.74 -25.59 -20.57
C PHE A 3 40.88 -26.63 -20.55
N ILE A 4 42.12 -26.15 -20.64
CA ILE A 4 43.32 -26.98 -20.60
C ILE A 4 43.64 -27.35 -19.16
N ASN A 5 43.96 -28.63 -18.92
CA ASN A 5 44.22 -29.22 -17.60
C ASN A 5 43.11 -28.96 -16.58
N GLU A 6 41.86 -29.06 -17.02
CA GLU A 6 40.68 -28.78 -16.18
C GLU A 6 40.70 -29.60 -14.88
N ASP A 7 40.97 -30.90 -14.94
CA ASP A 7 40.90 -31.77 -13.76
C ASP A 7 41.90 -31.40 -12.66
N GLU A 8 43.07 -30.88 -13.04
CA GLU A 8 44.12 -30.46 -12.12
C GLU A 8 43.79 -29.15 -11.41
N HIS A 9 43.08 -28.24 -12.08
CA HIS A 9 42.96 -26.87 -11.61
C HIS A 9 41.52 -26.38 -11.39
N LYS A 10 40.48 -27.13 -11.78
CA LYS A 10 39.08 -26.67 -11.77
C LYS A 10 38.62 -26.09 -10.42
N TYR A 11 39.13 -26.61 -9.30
CA TYR A 11 38.74 -26.19 -7.96
C TYR A 11 39.67 -25.17 -7.30
N LEU A 12 40.74 -24.75 -7.98
CA LEU A 12 41.73 -23.78 -7.49
C LEU A 12 41.40 -22.35 -7.95
N SER A 13 42.15 -21.38 -7.44
CA SER A 13 42.09 -19.95 -7.81
C SER A 13 43.48 -19.47 -8.24
N GLY A 14 43.54 -18.27 -8.83
CA GLY A 14 44.81 -17.69 -9.27
C GLY A 14 44.72 -16.90 -10.57
N ILE A 15 45.81 -16.91 -11.31
CA ILE A 15 45.99 -16.24 -12.60
C ILE A 15 45.72 -17.22 -13.74
N TYR A 16 45.01 -16.76 -14.76
CA TYR A 16 44.70 -17.52 -15.98
C TYR A 16 44.94 -16.66 -17.22
N LYS A 17 45.03 -17.33 -18.38
CA LYS A 17 44.90 -16.70 -19.69
C LYS A 17 43.78 -17.31 -20.51
N ILE A 18 43.18 -16.50 -21.37
CA ILE A 18 42.36 -16.93 -22.51
C ILE A 18 43.17 -16.63 -23.76
N GLU A 19 43.44 -17.65 -24.57
CA GLU A 19 44.27 -17.56 -25.76
C GLU A 19 43.44 -17.84 -27.00
N GLN A 20 43.58 -16.99 -28.03
CA GLN A 20 43.08 -17.26 -29.36
C GLN A 20 44.12 -18.07 -30.13
N ILE A 21 43.76 -19.28 -30.57
CA ILE A 21 44.70 -20.23 -31.20
C ILE A 21 45.20 -19.68 -32.53
N SER A 22 44.32 -19.16 -33.39
CA SER A 22 44.68 -18.73 -34.74
C SER A 22 45.63 -17.53 -34.82
N THR A 23 45.63 -16.64 -33.81
CA THR A 23 46.43 -15.41 -33.83
C THR A 23 47.49 -15.34 -32.73
N GLY A 24 47.39 -16.19 -31.70
CA GLY A 24 48.22 -16.11 -30.50
C GLY A 24 47.86 -14.96 -29.56
N LEU A 25 46.79 -14.19 -29.84
CA LEU A 25 46.36 -13.10 -28.95
C LEU A 25 45.84 -13.67 -27.63
N ILE A 26 46.20 -13.01 -26.52
CA ILE A 26 45.87 -13.48 -25.17
C ILE A 26 45.15 -12.43 -24.34
N TYR A 27 44.32 -12.91 -23.41
CA TYR A 27 43.74 -12.14 -22.31
C TYR A 27 44.24 -12.74 -21.00
N VAL A 28 44.93 -11.98 -20.16
CA VAL A 28 45.32 -12.39 -18.81
C VAL A 28 44.34 -11.83 -17.80
N GLY A 29 43.96 -12.63 -16.82
CA GLY A 29 43.15 -12.16 -15.69
C GLY A 29 43.36 -12.98 -14.43
N LYS A 30 42.88 -12.43 -13.31
CA LYS A 30 42.87 -13.11 -12.00
C LYS A 30 41.47 -13.50 -11.53
N THR A 31 41.40 -14.47 -10.62
CA THR A 31 40.15 -14.88 -9.97
C THR A 31 40.36 -15.36 -8.53
N LYS A 32 39.58 -14.81 -7.58
CA LYS A 32 39.47 -15.33 -6.21
C LYS A 32 38.47 -16.49 -6.09
N MET A 33 37.64 -16.72 -7.10
CA MET A 33 36.76 -17.89 -7.18
C MET A 33 37.45 -19.03 -7.95
N LYS A 34 36.89 -20.23 -7.83
CA LYS A 34 37.33 -21.42 -8.55
C LYS A 34 37.46 -21.16 -10.06
N PHE A 35 38.53 -21.62 -10.69
CA PHE A 35 38.77 -21.44 -12.13
C PHE A 35 37.59 -21.92 -12.98
N ILE A 36 36.95 -23.05 -12.62
CA ILE A 36 35.78 -23.55 -13.35
C ILE A 36 34.62 -22.54 -13.41
N LYS A 37 34.38 -21.80 -12.31
CA LYS A 37 33.33 -20.77 -12.27
C LYS A 37 33.71 -19.58 -13.16
N ARG A 38 34.99 -19.20 -13.15
CA ARG A 38 35.49 -18.10 -13.97
C ARG A 38 35.45 -18.44 -15.45
N TYR A 39 35.85 -19.66 -15.81
CA TYR A 39 35.74 -20.23 -17.14
C TYR A 39 34.28 -20.16 -17.64
N TRP A 40 33.32 -20.71 -16.89
CA TRP A 40 31.90 -20.63 -17.27
C TRP A 40 31.38 -19.20 -17.39
N HIS A 41 31.81 -18.29 -16.51
CA HIS A 41 31.41 -16.88 -16.59
C HIS A 41 31.87 -16.23 -17.90
N HIS A 42 33.14 -16.42 -18.29
CA HIS A 42 33.64 -15.91 -19.56
C HIS A 42 32.90 -16.53 -20.74
N THR A 43 32.78 -17.86 -20.79
CA THR A 43 32.09 -18.58 -21.86
C THR A 43 30.64 -18.11 -22.00
N TRP A 44 29.89 -18.02 -20.90
CA TRP A 44 28.50 -17.55 -20.91
C TRP A 44 28.39 -16.11 -21.41
N LYS A 45 29.26 -15.21 -20.95
CA LYS A 45 29.24 -13.80 -21.41
C LYS A 45 29.53 -13.68 -22.90
N LEU A 46 30.55 -14.40 -23.38
CA LEU A 46 30.95 -14.39 -24.78
C LEU A 46 29.86 -14.97 -25.68
N LYS A 47 29.25 -16.11 -25.30
CA LYS A 47 28.10 -16.70 -26.02
C LYS A 47 26.89 -15.77 -26.09
N ASN A 48 26.66 -14.96 -25.06
CA ASN A 48 25.53 -14.04 -24.97
C ASN A 48 25.85 -12.60 -25.39
N ASN A 49 26.96 -12.35 -26.10
CA ASN A 49 27.35 -11.01 -26.57
C ASN A 49 27.38 -9.94 -25.47
N SER A 50 27.81 -10.31 -24.26
CA SER A 50 27.76 -9.47 -23.06
C SER A 50 29.10 -9.37 -22.31
N HIS A 51 30.19 -9.78 -22.96
CA HIS A 51 31.52 -9.68 -22.39
C HIS A 51 31.99 -8.22 -22.31
N CYS A 52 32.65 -7.85 -21.20
CA CYS A 52 33.04 -6.45 -20.94
C CYS A 52 34.23 -6.01 -21.79
N ASN A 53 35.03 -6.94 -22.29
CA ASN A 53 36.09 -6.68 -23.25
C ASN A 53 35.53 -6.79 -24.67
N ARG A 54 35.35 -5.65 -25.33
CA ARG A 54 34.75 -5.58 -26.67
C ARG A 54 35.66 -6.16 -27.75
N HIS A 55 36.99 -6.03 -27.61
CA HIS A 55 37.92 -6.64 -28.56
C HIS A 55 37.81 -8.16 -28.51
N LEU A 56 37.90 -8.76 -27.32
CA LEU A 56 37.75 -10.20 -27.13
C LEU A 56 36.37 -10.70 -27.60
N GLN A 57 35.29 -9.95 -27.31
CA GLN A 57 33.94 -10.31 -27.77
C GLN A 57 33.82 -10.33 -29.30
N ASN A 58 34.34 -9.29 -29.96
CA ASN A 58 34.29 -9.19 -31.43
C ASN A 58 35.10 -10.32 -32.09
N THR A 59 36.28 -10.61 -31.55
CA THR A 59 37.12 -11.71 -32.05
C THR A 59 36.45 -13.06 -31.82
N TRP A 60 35.85 -13.29 -30.65
CA TRP A 60 35.04 -14.48 -30.38
C TRP A 60 33.90 -14.67 -31.39
N ASN A 61 33.19 -13.59 -31.72
CA ASN A 61 32.10 -13.64 -32.69
C ASN A 61 32.59 -13.95 -34.11
N LYS A 62 33.81 -13.53 -34.46
CA LYS A 62 34.40 -13.71 -35.78
C LYS A 62 34.95 -15.12 -35.98
N TYR A 63 35.66 -15.67 -35.00
CA TYR A 63 36.39 -16.94 -35.14
C TYR A 63 35.71 -18.13 -34.46
N GLY A 64 34.72 -17.85 -33.60
CA GLY A 64 33.93 -18.88 -32.93
C GLY A 64 34.62 -19.48 -31.71
N GLU A 65 33.85 -20.27 -30.98
CA GLU A 65 34.20 -20.79 -29.65
C GLU A 65 35.41 -21.74 -29.64
N ASN A 66 35.64 -22.47 -30.75
CA ASN A 66 36.67 -23.50 -30.85
C ASN A 66 38.08 -22.91 -31.04
N ASP A 67 38.17 -21.65 -31.45
CA ASP A 67 39.45 -20.94 -31.64
C ASP A 67 40.02 -20.38 -30.32
N PHE A 68 39.43 -20.73 -29.16
CA PHE A 68 39.84 -20.22 -27.86
C PHE A 68 40.16 -21.31 -26.85
N GLN A 69 41.19 -21.08 -26.05
CA GLN A 69 41.60 -21.95 -24.95
C GLN A 69 41.71 -21.16 -23.65
N PHE A 70 41.37 -21.80 -22.54
CA PHE A 70 41.52 -21.28 -21.18
C PHE A 70 42.64 -22.06 -20.49
N HIS A 71 43.67 -21.34 -20.03
CA HIS A 71 44.85 -21.91 -19.39
C HIS A 71 45.04 -21.30 -17.99
N VAL A 72 45.51 -22.11 -17.05
CA VAL A 72 45.94 -21.62 -15.73
C VAL A 72 47.42 -21.28 -15.81
N LEU A 73 47.78 -20.06 -15.42
CA LEU A 73 49.17 -19.58 -15.39
C LEU A 73 49.80 -19.83 -14.03
N GLN A 74 49.09 -19.49 -12.96
CA GLN A 74 49.57 -19.68 -11.60
C GLN A 74 48.41 -19.89 -10.64
N THR A 75 48.53 -20.89 -9.77
CA THR A 75 47.59 -21.12 -8.67
C THR A 75 48.00 -20.26 -7.47
N VAL A 76 47.03 -19.60 -6.85
CA VAL A 76 47.25 -18.68 -5.73
C VAL A 76 46.14 -18.87 -4.70
N ASP A 77 46.47 -18.78 -3.41
CA ASP A 77 45.48 -18.77 -2.35
C ASP A 77 44.43 -17.64 -2.59
N PRO A 78 43.12 -17.94 -2.49
CA PRO A 78 42.06 -16.95 -2.72
C PRO A 78 42.18 -15.67 -1.87
N ASN A 79 42.81 -15.75 -0.70
CA ASN A 79 42.95 -14.65 0.24
C ASN A 79 44.14 -13.74 -0.07
N SER A 80 45.11 -14.22 -0.85
CA SER A 80 46.29 -13.44 -1.23
C SER A 80 45.95 -12.30 -2.21
N ASP A 81 46.81 -11.29 -2.23
CA ASP A 81 46.78 -10.29 -3.30
C ASP A 81 47.39 -10.89 -4.58
N MET A 82 46.70 -10.69 -5.70
CA MET A 82 47.07 -11.18 -7.03
C MET A 82 47.33 -10.04 -8.01
N ASN A 83 47.29 -8.77 -7.55
CA ASN A 83 47.44 -7.59 -8.40
C ASN A 83 48.81 -7.53 -9.08
N GLU A 84 49.88 -7.76 -8.31
CA GLU A 84 51.25 -7.74 -8.83
C GLU A 84 51.51 -8.90 -9.78
N LEU A 85 51.03 -10.11 -9.44
CA LEU A 85 51.13 -11.28 -10.32
C LEU A 85 50.38 -11.08 -11.63
N GLU A 86 49.17 -10.53 -11.60
CA GLU A 86 48.42 -10.22 -12.82
C GLU A 86 49.16 -9.20 -13.69
N THR A 87 49.72 -8.15 -13.07
CA THR A 87 50.50 -7.12 -13.77
C THR A 87 51.77 -7.71 -14.38
N HIS A 88 52.46 -8.58 -13.64
CA HIS A 88 53.64 -9.30 -14.11
C HIS A 88 53.32 -10.11 -15.37
N TYR A 89 52.31 -10.98 -15.34
CA TYR A 89 51.94 -11.80 -16.49
C TYR A 89 51.40 -11.00 -17.68
N ILE A 90 50.68 -9.89 -17.44
CA ILE A 90 50.23 -9.01 -18.54
C ILE A 90 51.43 -8.42 -19.29
N ASN A 91 52.46 -7.99 -18.55
CA ASN A 91 53.65 -7.40 -19.13
C ASN A 91 54.54 -8.46 -19.79
N GLU A 92 54.82 -9.56 -19.10
CA GLU A 92 55.65 -10.66 -19.58
C GLU A 92 55.12 -11.24 -20.89
N LEU A 93 53.81 -11.48 -20.96
CA LEU A 93 53.18 -12.10 -22.12
C LEU A 93 52.71 -11.08 -23.17
N GLY A 94 52.97 -9.79 -22.97
CA GLY A 94 52.57 -8.73 -23.89
C GLY A 94 51.06 -8.59 -24.09
N ALA A 95 50.24 -9.02 -23.11
CA ALA A 95 48.79 -9.13 -23.25
C ALA A 95 48.07 -7.79 -23.43
N TYR A 96 48.72 -6.68 -23.04
CA TYR A 96 48.22 -5.31 -23.23
C TYR A 96 48.56 -4.73 -24.62
N LEU A 97 49.83 -4.84 -25.03
CA LEU A 97 50.31 -4.27 -26.29
C LEU A 97 49.85 -5.10 -27.50
N ASN A 98 49.93 -6.42 -27.38
CA ASN A 98 49.68 -7.39 -28.44
C ASN A 98 48.66 -8.45 -27.99
N GLY A 99 47.63 -8.04 -27.26
CA GLY A 99 46.62 -8.95 -26.75
C GLY A 99 45.27 -8.26 -26.52
N PHE A 100 44.45 -8.90 -25.70
CA PHE A 100 43.11 -8.44 -25.40
C PHE A 100 43.04 -7.54 -24.17
N ASN A 101 44.04 -7.51 -23.29
CA ASN A 101 43.97 -6.67 -22.08
C ASN A 101 43.91 -5.19 -22.45
N MET A 102 42.99 -4.46 -21.83
CA MET A 102 42.80 -3.01 -22.09
C MET A 102 43.55 -2.13 -21.08
N THR A 103 44.23 -2.74 -20.11
CA THR A 103 45.01 -2.08 -19.06
C THR A 103 46.22 -2.96 -18.74
N THR A 104 47.30 -2.37 -18.22
CA THR A 104 48.51 -3.09 -17.80
C THR A 104 48.33 -3.96 -16.54
N GLY A 105 47.19 -3.84 -15.84
CA GLY A 105 46.87 -4.64 -14.65
C GLY A 105 46.70 -3.77 -13.41
N GLY A 106 46.65 -4.39 -12.23
CA GLY A 106 46.63 -3.71 -10.93
C GLY A 106 45.29 -3.05 -10.53
N GLU A 107 44.48 -2.62 -11.49
CA GLU A 107 43.24 -1.90 -11.22
C GLU A 107 42.03 -2.83 -11.14
N GLY A 108 41.60 -3.15 -9.91
CA GLY A 108 40.21 -3.55 -9.70
C GLY A 108 39.28 -2.39 -10.08
N LYS A 109 38.20 -2.64 -10.84
CA LYS A 109 37.08 -1.68 -10.98
C LYS A 109 36.31 -1.53 -9.66
N SER A 110 36.99 -1.33 -8.53
CA SER A 110 36.42 -1.26 -7.19
C SER A 110 35.84 0.12 -6.86
N ASN A 111 36.10 1.17 -7.65
CA ASN A 111 35.63 2.53 -7.35
C ASN A 111 34.92 3.28 -8.50
N CYS A 112 34.51 2.59 -9.57
CA CYS A 112 33.71 3.23 -10.62
C CYS A 112 32.27 3.45 -10.13
N LYS A 113 31.99 4.58 -9.46
CA LYS A 113 30.62 5.00 -9.16
C LYS A 113 29.87 5.13 -10.48
N MET A 114 28.77 4.37 -10.63
CA MET A 114 27.93 4.49 -11.81
C MET A 114 27.43 5.93 -11.96
N SER A 115 27.50 6.46 -13.18
CA SER A 115 26.95 7.79 -13.47
C SER A 115 25.44 7.79 -13.23
N ASP A 116 24.88 8.95 -12.86
CA ASP A 116 23.46 9.07 -12.57
C ASP A 116 22.58 8.80 -13.80
N SER A 117 23.11 9.08 -15.00
CA SER A 117 22.45 8.73 -16.27
C SER A 117 22.31 7.21 -16.42
N THR A 118 23.36 6.45 -16.14
CA THR A 118 23.34 4.98 -16.22
C THR A 118 22.45 4.38 -15.13
N LYS A 119 22.48 4.92 -13.91
CA LYS A 119 21.56 4.50 -12.84
C LYS A 119 20.10 4.70 -13.23
N ARG A 120 19.76 5.83 -13.87
CA ARG A 120 18.39 6.07 -14.37
C ARG A 120 17.97 5.07 -15.43
N ILE A 121 18.82 4.79 -16.43
CA ILE A 121 18.50 3.82 -17.50
C ILE A 121 18.23 2.43 -16.91
N ILE A 122 19.08 1.99 -15.97
CA ILE A 122 18.90 0.69 -15.31
C ILE A 122 17.64 0.69 -14.44
N GLY A 123 17.41 1.76 -13.67
CA GLY A 123 16.21 1.94 -12.87
C GLY A 123 14.93 1.88 -13.71
N GLU A 124 14.93 2.53 -14.87
CA GLU A 124 13.81 2.55 -15.80
C GLU A 124 13.52 1.17 -16.39
N LYS A 125 14.55 0.48 -16.88
CA LYS A 125 14.42 -0.91 -17.37
C LYS A 125 13.88 -1.83 -16.28
N ASN A 126 14.38 -1.70 -15.05
CA ASN A 126 13.90 -2.49 -13.92
C ASN A 126 12.45 -2.16 -13.56
N ARG A 127 12.05 -0.89 -13.64
CA ARG A 127 10.66 -0.48 -13.42
C ARG A 127 9.74 -1.12 -14.45
N ILE A 128 10.06 -0.99 -15.73
CA ILE A 128 9.28 -1.57 -16.84
C ILE A 128 9.14 -3.09 -16.65
N ASN A 129 10.25 -3.79 -16.40
CA ASN A 129 10.27 -5.25 -16.30
C ASN A 129 9.57 -5.79 -15.06
N ASN A 130 9.50 -5.02 -13.97
CA ASN A 130 8.90 -5.46 -12.70
C ASN A 130 7.49 -4.91 -12.47
N THR A 131 7.07 -3.88 -13.20
CA THR A 131 5.70 -3.37 -13.11
C THR A 131 4.73 -4.42 -13.64
N GLY A 132 3.66 -4.70 -12.88
CA GLY A 132 2.63 -5.66 -13.28
C GLY A 132 3.00 -7.13 -13.10
N ARG A 133 4.26 -7.47 -12.77
CA ARG A 133 4.62 -8.85 -12.41
C ARG A 133 3.88 -9.26 -11.14
N LYS A 134 3.07 -10.31 -11.25
CA LYS A 134 2.41 -10.94 -10.12
C LYS A 134 3.27 -12.10 -9.62
N LEU A 135 3.45 -12.18 -8.30
CA LEU A 135 4.05 -13.34 -7.66
C LEU A 135 3.17 -14.58 -7.92
N SER A 136 3.80 -15.74 -8.06
CA SER A 136 3.09 -17.02 -8.13
C SER A 136 2.35 -17.27 -6.81
N ASP A 137 1.25 -18.02 -6.87
CA ASP A 137 0.45 -18.32 -5.69
C ASP A 137 1.23 -19.15 -4.66
N GLU A 138 2.10 -20.05 -5.12
CA GLU A 138 3.04 -20.77 -4.25
C GLU A 138 3.97 -19.81 -3.49
N THR A 139 4.53 -18.80 -4.19
CA THR A 139 5.41 -17.81 -3.55
C THR A 139 4.65 -16.95 -2.55
N LYS A 140 3.42 -16.53 -2.88
CA LYS A 140 2.54 -15.81 -1.95
C LYS A 140 2.24 -16.66 -0.71
N ALA A 141 1.99 -17.96 -0.88
CA ALA A 141 1.73 -18.88 0.22
C ALA A 141 2.95 -19.03 1.13
N LYS A 142 4.17 -19.18 0.59
CA LYS A 142 5.41 -19.22 1.38
C LYS A 142 5.63 -17.94 2.18
N MET A 143 5.45 -16.78 1.54
CA MET A 143 5.55 -15.48 2.22
C MET A 143 4.49 -15.29 3.30
N SER A 144 3.27 -15.79 3.08
CA SER A 144 2.18 -15.75 4.06
C SER A 144 2.51 -16.62 5.27
N LYS A 145 2.89 -17.89 5.04
CA LYS A 145 3.32 -18.82 6.11
C LYS A 145 4.43 -18.24 6.97
N ALA A 146 5.44 -17.60 6.37
CA ALA A 146 6.54 -16.97 7.09
C ALA A 146 6.12 -15.74 7.95
N ARG A 147 4.97 -15.13 7.66
CA ARG A 147 4.45 -13.95 8.39
C ARG A 147 3.48 -14.32 9.50
N ILE A 148 2.74 -15.42 9.36
CA ILE A 148 1.78 -15.88 10.37
C ILE A 148 2.51 -16.11 11.71
N GLY A 149 1.98 -15.55 12.79
CA GLY A 149 2.53 -15.70 14.15
C GLY A 149 3.72 -14.78 14.48
N ARG A 150 4.27 -14.03 13.52
CA ARG A 150 5.38 -13.11 13.80
C ARG A 150 4.92 -11.96 14.70
N LYS A 151 5.43 -11.91 15.94
CA LYS A 151 5.18 -10.81 16.87
C LYS A 151 6.11 -9.64 16.55
N LEU A 152 5.56 -8.43 16.48
CA LEU A 152 6.34 -7.20 16.38
C LEU A 152 7.08 -6.93 17.70
N SER A 153 8.34 -6.47 17.60
CA SER A 153 9.10 -6.08 18.77
C SER A 153 8.47 -4.85 19.46
N PRO A 154 8.69 -4.67 20.77
CA PRO A 154 8.18 -3.50 21.50
C PRO A 154 8.60 -2.17 20.85
N GLN A 155 9.87 -2.04 20.46
CA GLN A 155 10.41 -0.86 19.77
C GLN A 155 9.69 -0.58 18.43
N HIS A 156 9.33 -1.62 17.69
CA HIS A 156 8.61 -1.46 16.42
C HIS A 156 7.16 -1.02 16.63
N LYS A 157 6.51 -1.52 17.69
CA LYS A 157 5.16 -1.08 18.08
C LYS A 157 5.16 0.39 18.47
N GLU A 158 6.15 0.84 19.23
CA GLU A 158 6.29 2.24 19.64
C GLU A 158 6.42 3.17 18.42
N LYS A 159 7.31 2.84 17.48
CA LYS A 159 7.45 3.61 16.23
C LYS A 159 6.15 3.68 15.41
N LEU A 160 5.38 2.59 15.37
CA LEU A 160 4.07 2.58 14.71
C LEU A 160 3.07 3.51 15.42
N LEU A 161 3.02 3.50 16.75
CA LEU A 161 2.15 4.38 17.54
C LEU A 161 2.51 5.85 17.33
N GLN A 162 3.80 6.20 17.47
CA GLN A 162 4.32 7.54 17.23
C GLN A 162 3.94 8.06 15.83
N SER A 163 4.06 7.21 14.80
CA SER A 163 3.69 7.58 13.43
C SER A 163 2.18 7.86 13.22
N ARG A 164 1.32 7.42 14.15
CA ARG A 164 -0.14 7.54 14.08
C ARG A 164 -0.72 8.64 14.97
N MET A 165 -0.04 9.00 16.06
CA MET A 165 -0.58 9.91 17.10
C MET A 165 -1.14 11.23 16.56
N ASN A 166 -0.60 11.75 15.46
CA ASN A 166 -1.03 13.04 14.88
C ASN A 166 -1.62 12.95 13.47
N LYS A 167 -1.96 11.74 12.99
CA LYS A 167 -2.55 11.58 11.66
C LYS A 167 -4.08 11.68 11.74
N ARG A 168 -4.61 12.88 11.53
CA ARG A 168 -6.03 13.09 11.24
C ARG A 168 -6.24 13.12 9.73
N HIS A 169 -7.31 12.50 9.26
CA HIS A 169 -7.73 12.65 7.86
C HIS A 169 -7.99 14.13 7.56
N SER A 170 -7.50 14.59 6.41
CA SER A 170 -7.81 15.93 5.92
C SER A 170 -9.33 16.11 5.77
N PRO A 171 -9.86 17.34 5.85
CA PRO A 171 -11.27 17.61 5.60
C PRO A 171 -11.77 17.01 4.27
N GLU A 172 -10.96 17.11 3.22
CA GLU A 172 -11.25 16.53 1.90
C GLU A 172 -11.32 14.99 1.95
N SER A 173 -10.36 14.34 2.62
CA SER A 173 -10.35 12.88 2.78
C SER A 173 -11.56 12.39 3.56
N ARG A 174 -11.96 13.13 4.61
CA ARG A 174 -13.19 12.85 5.38
C ARG A 174 -14.44 12.99 4.52
N LEU A 175 -14.50 13.99 3.64
CA LEU A 175 -15.62 14.19 2.73
C LEU A 175 -15.72 13.04 1.71
N LYS A 176 -14.60 12.64 1.09
CA LYS A 176 -14.57 11.49 0.17
C LYS A 176 -15.02 10.20 0.84
N MET A 177 -14.55 9.95 2.07
CA MET A 177 -14.98 8.80 2.86
C MET A 177 -16.48 8.84 3.20
N ARG A 178 -17.03 10.03 3.48
CA ARG A 178 -18.47 10.22 3.69
C ARG A 178 -19.26 9.96 2.40
N GLN A 179 -18.80 10.49 1.26
CA GLN A 179 -19.43 10.32 -0.04
C GLN A 179 -19.46 8.85 -0.50
N SER A 180 -18.42 8.06 -0.19
CA SER A 180 -18.39 6.63 -0.52
C SER A 180 -19.38 5.79 0.30
N HIS A 181 -19.80 6.27 1.47
CA HIS A 181 -20.81 5.62 2.32
C HIS A 181 -22.20 6.26 2.20
N LEU A 182 -22.43 7.10 1.21
CA LEU A 182 -23.69 7.83 1.04
C LEU A 182 -24.72 6.97 0.28
N GLY A 183 -25.93 6.87 0.83
CA GLY A 183 -27.06 6.22 0.15
C GLY A 183 -26.79 4.76 -0.19
N SER A 184 -27.08 4.36 -1.43
CA SER A 184 -26.92 2.97 -1.90
C SER A 184 -25.46 2.54 -2.01
N LYS A 185 -24.49 3.48 -2.03
CA LYS A 185 -23.06 3.16 -2.04
C LYS A 185 -22.62 2.45 -0.76
N ASN A 186 -23.35 2.63 0.34
CA ASN A 186 -23.16 1.84 1.53
C ASN A 186 -23.68 0.42 1.32
N LYS A 187 -22.79 -0.57 1.37
CA LYS A 187 -23.11 -2.00 1.21
C LYS A 187 -24.18 -2.53 2.17
N SER A 188 -24.37 -1.86 3.31
CA SER A 188 -25.41 -2.22 4.30
C SER A 188 -26.77 -1.58 4.01
N SER A 189 -26.88 -0.71 3.02
CA SER A 189 -28.14 -0.03 2.69
C SER A 189 -29.21 -1.00 2.23
N LYS A 190 -30.42 -0.85 2.79
CA LYS A 190 -31.60 -1.69 2.48
C LYS A 190 -32.53 -1.08 1.45
N ILE A 191 -32.31 0.19 1.09
CA ILE A 191 -33.08 0.91 0.08
C ILE A 191 -32.13 1.67 -0.86
N ASN A 192 -32.66 2.12 -1.99
CA ASN A 192 -31.95 2.93 -2.98
C ASN A 192 -32.49 4.37 -2.99
N GLU A 193 -31.89 5.19 -3.85
CA GLU A 193 -32.19 6.61 -4.03
C GLU A 193 -33.65 6.83 -4.45
N THR A 194 -34.18 5.99 -5.35
CA THR A 194 -35.55 6.10 -5.85
C THR A 194 -36.58 5.84 -4.75
N LYS A 195 -36.40 4.78 -3.96
CA LYS A 195 -37.26 4.51 -2.79
C LYS A 195 -37.17 5.63 -1.76
N ALA A 196 -35.97 6.16 -1.50
CA ALA A 196 -35.80 7.27 -0.56
C ALA A 196 -36.52 8.55 -1.03
N TYR A 197 -36.48 8.84 -2.34
CA TYR A 197 -37.20 9.95 -2.95
C TYR A 197 -38.73 9.78 -2.81
N GLU A 198 -39.25 8.62 -3.19
CA GLU A 198 -40.68 8.35 -3.15
C GLU A 198 -41.25 8.36 -1.72
N ILE A 199 -40.49 7.85 -0.73
CA ILE A 199 -40.87 7.97 0.69
C ILE A 199 -41.06 9.45 1.07
N LYS A 200 -40.16 10.34 0.65
CA LYS A 200 -40.27 11.77 0.96
C LYS A 200 -41.50 12.39 0.30
N VAL A 201 -41.77 12.08 -0.96
CA VAL A 201 -42.96 12.58 -1.69
C VAL A 201 -44.25 12.15 -1.01
N ARG A 202 -44.39 10.86 -0.69
CA ARG A 202 -45.59 10.31 -0.03
C ARG A 202 -45.84 10.93 1.35
N LEU A 203 -44.79 11.15 2.12
CA LEU A 203 -44.87 11.83 3.42
C LEU A 203 -45.30 13.30 3.28
N ILE A 204 -44.82 14.01 2.26
CA ILE A 204 -45.26 15.39 1.95
C ILE A 204 -46.75 15.41 1.60
N ASN A 205 -47.22 14.42 0.83
CA ASN A 205 -48.62 14.26 0.45
C ASN A 205 -49.54 13.84 1.61
N GLY A 206 -48.99 13.66 2.81
CA GLY A 206 -49.75 13.41 4.03
C GLY A 206 -49.98 11.94 4.37
N GLU A 207 -49.38 11.00 3.62
CA GLU A 207 -49.45 9.58 3.98
C GLU A 207 -48.79 9.31 5.33
N LYS A 208 -49.36 8.39 6.11
CA LYS A 208 -48.76 8.03 7.41
C LYS A 208 -47.52 7.17 7.20
N MET A 209 -46.53 7.32 8.06
CA MET A 209 -45.30 6.50 8.02
C MET A 209 -45.56 4.98 7.99
N SER A 210 -46.62 4.52 8.67
CA SER A 210 -47.04 3.12 8.68
C SER A 210 -47.58 2.64 7.33
N GLU A 211 -48.30 3.50 6.61
CA GLU A 211 -48.85 3.22 5.28
C GLU A 211 -47.73 3.20 4.24
N VAL A 212 -46.82 4.18 4.30
CA VAL A 212 -45.61 4.23 3.46
C VAL A 212 -44.71 3.01 3.71
N SER A 213 -44.52 2.62 4.96
CA SER A 213 -43.72 1.44 5.32
C SER A 213 -44.29 0.15 4.74
N LYS A 214 -45.61 -0.06 4.84
CA LYS A 214 -46.30 -1.27 4.34
C LYS A 214 -46.32 -1.30 2.82
N SER A 215 -46.78 -0.22 2.18
CA SER A 215 -46.96 -0.14 0.73
C SER A 215 -45.64 -0.29 -0.04
N MET A 216 -44.55 0.29 0.48
CA MET A 216 -43.24 0.25 -0.18
C MET A 216 -42.37 -0.94 0.23
N CYS A 217 -42.87 -1.81 1.11
CA CYS A 217 -42.11 -2.90 1.75
C CYS A 217 -40.78 -2.41 2.37
N VAL A 218 -40.82 -1.25 3.03
CA VAL A 218 -39.66 -0.65 3.69
C VAL A 218 -39.86 -0.70 5.20
N SER A 219 -38.83 -1.12 5.93
CA SER A 219 -38.85 -1.17 7.39
C SER A 219 -39.21 0.20 8.00
N TYR A 220 -40.20 0.24 8.90
CA TYR A 220 -40.67 1.46 9.56
C TYR A 220 -39.54 2.31 10.18
N PRO A 221 -38.55 1.73 10.90
CA PRO A 221 -37.35 2.46 11.36
C PRO A 221 -36.60 3.24 10.28
N ILE A 222 -36.56 2.76 9.03
CA ILE A 222 -35.90 3.45 7.92
C ILE A 222 -36.71 4.69 7.54
N VAL A 223 -38.03 4.54 7.35
CA VAL A 223 -38.94 5.66 7.07
C VAL A 223 -38.85 6.73 8.17
N LYS A 224 -38.82 6.30 9.44
CA LYS A 224 -38.61 7.19 10.58
C LYS A 224 -37.26 7.91 10.55
N SER A 225 -36.18 7.20 10.20
CA SER A 225 -34.84 7.79 10.16
C SER A 225 -34.68 8.81 9.03
N ILE A 226 -35.40 8.64 7.90
CA ILE A 226 -35.50 9.63 6.82
C ILE A 226 -36.23 10.88 7.33
N LEU A 227 -37.39 10.71 7.97
CA LEU A 227 -38.19 11.80 8.53
C LEU A 227 -37.44 12.57 9.63
N GLU A 228 -36.61 11.90 10.42
CA GLU A 228 -35.75 12.52 11.44
C GLU A 228 -34.46 13.15 10.85
N CYS A 229 -34.29 13.11 9.52
CA CYS A 229 -33.12 13.62 8.80
C CYS A 229 -31.79 13.00 9.25
N LYS A 230 -31.80 11.72 9.63
CA LYS A 230 -30.60 10.97 10.04
C LYS A 230 -29.89 10.33 8.85
N VAL A 231 -30.64 9.99 7.81
CA VAL A 231 -30.19 9.27 6.62
C VAL A 231 -30.83 9.89 5.37
N TRP A 232 -30.23 9.66 4.20
CA TRP A 232 -30.77 10.12 2.90
C TRP A 232 -31.01 11.65 2.78
N ASN A 233 -30.23 12.45 3.49
CA ASN A 233 -30.35 13.92 3.46
C ASN A 233 -29.92 14.55 2.13
N HIS A 234 -29.11 13.84 1.34
CA HIS A 234 -28.64 14.28 0.03
C HIS A 234 -29.69 14.13 -1.09
N ILE A 235 -30.80 13.45 -0.81
CA ILE A 235 -31.91 13.33 -1.76
C ILE A 235 -32.80 14.55 -1.57
N HIS A 236 -32.79 15.45 -2.53
CA HIS A 236 -33.59 16.68 -2.48
C HIS A 236 -34.95 16.45 -3.10
N VAL A 237 -36.01 16.84 -2.39
CA VAL A 237 -37.40 16.79 -2.84
C VAL A 237 -38.03 18.15 -2.57
N THR A 238 -38.66 18.74 -3.58
CA THR A 238 -39.31 20.05 -3.47
C THR A 238 -40.35 20.04 -2.35
N GLY A 239 -40.32 21.03 -1.46
CA GLY A 239 -41.22 21.14 -0.31
C GLY A 239 -40.85 20.27 0.91
N TRP A 240 -39.79 19.46 0.84
CA TRP A 240 -39.36 18.62 1.97
C TRP A 240 -38.89 19.45 3.17
N ASP A 241 -38.14 20.53 2.94
CA ASP A 241 -37.59 21.36 4.02
C ASP A 241 -38.70 22.07 4.81
N ASP A 242 -39.71 22.61 4.11
CA ASP A 242 -40.91 23.21 4.71
C ASP A 242 -41.74 22.19 5.48
N PHE A 243 -41.92 20.99 4.90
CA PHE A 243 -42.59 19.88 5.54
C PHE A 243 -41.90 19.48 6.85
N ILE A 244 -40.57 19.31 6.83
CA ILE A 244 -39.78 18.98 8.02
C ILE A 244 -39.84 20.08 9.07
N LEU A 245 -39.82 21.36 8.67
CA LEU A 245 -39.94 22.49 9.58
C LEU A 245 -41.28 22.43 10.34
N LYS A 246 -42.39 22.21 9.62
CA LYS A 246 -43.74 22.02 10.19
C LYS A 246 -43.85 20.75 11.05
N TYR A 247 -43.21 19.67 10.64
CA TYR A 247 -43.19 18.41 11.40
C TYR A 247 -42.43 18.56 12.72
N LYS A 248 -41.27 19.22 12.71
CA LYS A 248 -40.46 19.49 13.91
C LYS A 248 -41.14 20.46 14.86
N SER A 249 -41.87 21.46 14.35
CA SER A 249 -42.62 22.40 15.21
C SER A 249 -43.78 21.73 15.95
N LYS A 250 -44.50 20.79 15.32
CA LYS A 250 -45.55 19.98 15.98
C LYS A 250 -45.02 19.05 17.08
N LYS A 251 -43.73 18.66 17.02
CA LYS A 251 -43.08 17.82 18.05
C LYS A 251 -42.63 18.62 19.28
N LYS A 252 -42.69 19.95 19.25
CA LYS A 252 -42.32 20.85 20.34
C LYS A 252 -43.43 20.92 21.40
N SER A 253 -43.84 19.78 21.96
CA SER A 253 -44.69 19.70 23.15
C SER A 253 -43.86 19.73 24.45
N THR A 254 -42.69 20.37 24.40
CA THR A 254 -41.80 20.49 25.57
C THR A 254 -42.11 21.80 26.27
N LEU A 255 -42.59 21.69 27.51
CA LEU A 255 -42.75 22.83 28.41
C LEU A 255 -41.40 23.52 28.56
N THR A 256 -41.41 24.84 28.49
CA THR A 256 -40.23 25.66 28.79
C THR A 256 -39.85 25.50 30.27
N PRO A 257 -38.57 25.71 30.65
CA PRO A 257 -38.15 25.69 32.05
C PRO A 257 -39.00 26.58 32.97
N LYS A 258 -39.40 27.77 32.47
CA LYS A 258 -40.27 28.72 33.19
C LYS A 258 -41.66 28.14 33.47
N GLU A 259 -42.26 27.45 32.48
CA GLU A 259 -43.56 26.80 32.65
C GLU A 259 -43.48 25.62 33.62
N VAL A 260 -42.41 24.82 33.55
CA VAL A 260 -42.15 23.72 34.51
C VAL A 260 -42.00 24.26 35.93
N PHE A 261 -41.28 25.36 36.13
CA PHE A 261 -41.15 26.02 37.42
C PHE A 261 -42.51 26.49 37.95
N ARG A 262 -43.29 27.18 37.13
CA ARG A 262 -44.65 27.63 37.47
C ARG A 262 -45.54 26.46 37.90
N ILE A 263 -45.51 25.33 37.20
CA ILE A 263 -46.27 24.13 37.54
C ILE A 263 -45.84 23.58 38.91
N ARG A 264 -44.53 23.52 39.20
CA ARG A 264 -44.03 23.04 40.49
C ARG A 264 -44.44 23.97 41.64
N GLU A 265 -44.38 25.28 41.44
CA GLU A 265 -44.82 26.24 42.45
C GLU A 265 -46.32 26.13 42.76
N LEU A 266 -47.16 25.95 41.74
CA LEU A 266 -48.60 25.72 41.94
C LEU A 266 -48.87 24.41 42.69
N LEU A 267 -48.10 23.34 42.41
CA LEU A 267 -48.22 22.08 43.14
C LEU A 267 -47.72 22.19 44.59
N LYS A 268 -46.66 22.97 44.87
CA LYS A 268 -46.17 23.25 46.24
C LYS A 268 -47.19 24.00 47.08
N LYS A 269 -47.97 24.90 46.45
CA LYS A 269 -49.08 25.62 47.08
C LYS A 269 -50.30 24.74 47.41
N GLY A 270 -50.21 23.42 47.19
CA GLY A 270 -51.26 22.46 47.56
C GLY A 270 -52.34 22.24 46.50
N LEU A 271 -52.24 22.87 45.31
CA LEU A 271 -53.22 22.65 44.25
C LEU A 271 -53.13 21.23 43.69
N SER A 272 -54.29 20.65 43.34
CA SER A 272 -54.36 19.32 42.75
C SER A 272 -53.82 19.33 41.30
N ALA A 273 -53.19 18.23 40.88
CA ALA A 273 -52.63 18.11 39.54
C ALA A 273 -53.67 18.33 38.40
N PRO A 274 -54.94 17.89 38.52
CA PRO A 274 -55.99 18.22 37.55
C PRO A 274 -56.31 19.72 37.49
N HIS A 275 -56.29 20.41 38.65
CA HIS A 275 -56.56 21.84 38.71
C HIS A 275 -55.41 22.65 38.07
N VAL A 276 -54.16 22.31 38.39
CA VAL A 276 -52.97 22.90 37.77
C VAL A 276 -52.92 22.63 36.26
N ALA A 277 -53.34 21.44 35.81
CA ALA A 277 -53.43 21.09 34.40
C ALA A 277 -54.42 21.98 33.64
N LYS A 278 -55.59 22.26 34.25
CA LYS A 278 -56.60 23.19 33.71
C LYS A 278 -56.07 24.62 33.67
N MET A 279 -55.41 25.09 34.73
CA MET A 279 -54.84 26.45 34.80
C MET A 279 -53.73 26.71 33.78
N CYS A 280 -52.90 25.71 33.51
CA CYS A 280 -51.76 25.82 32.59
C CYS A 280 -52.11 25.34 31.17
N ASN A 281 -53.37 24.99 30.89
CA ASN A 281 -53.84 24.44 29.61
C ASN A 281 -52.99 23.28 29.08
N ILE A 282 -52.68 22.31 29.94
CA ILE A 282 -51.85 21.15 29.61
C ILE A 282 -52.51 19.85 30.05
N LYS A 283 -52.15 18.73 29.42
CA LYS A 283 -52.74 17.42 29.75
C LYS A 283 -52.40 17.03 31.20
N PRO A 284 -53.36 16.53 32.01
CA PRO A 284 -53.12 16.13 33.39
C PRO A 284 -51.95 15.17 33.59
N ASN A 285 -51.76 14.21 32.68
CA ASN A 285 -50.65 13.25 32.72
C ASN A 285 -49.26 13.91 32.69
N VAL A 286 -49.13 15.08 32.07
CA VAL A 286 -47.86 15.85 32.05
C VAL A 286 -47.59 16.44 33.43
N VAL A 287 -48.60 17.00 34.10
CA VAL A 287 -48.49 17.53 35.47
C VAL A 287 -48.18 16.42 36.47
N TYR A 288 -48.84 15.26 36.36
CA TYR A 288 -48.51 14.09 37.18
C TYR A 288 -47.08 13.60 36.94
N GLY A 289 -46.60 13.64 35.69
CA GLY A 289 -45.21 13.31 35.36
C GLY A 289 -44.18 14.26 35.99
N ILE A 290 -44.52 15.56 36.13
CA ILE A 290 -43.69 16.56 36.83
C ILE A 290 -43.78 16.39 38.35
N LYS A 291 -44.98 16.22 38.91
CA LYS A 291 -45.21 16.01 40.35
C LYS A 291 -44.44 14.80 40.89
N GLN A 292 -44.42 13.71 40.13
CA GLN A 292 -43.73 12.46 40.49
C GLN A 292 -42.25 12.46 40.10
N GLY A 293 -41.70 13.58 39.62
CA GLY A 293 -40.30 13.69 39.21
C GLY A 293 -39.89 12.76 38.05
N ARG A 294 -40.84 12.17 37.32
CA ARG A 294 -40.56 11.25 36.19
C ARG A 294 -40.10 11.98 34.94
N THR A 295 -40.51 13.24 34.78
CA THR A 295 -40.21 14.09 33.61
C THR A 295 -39.58 15.42 34.05
N TYR A 296 -38.83 16.07 33.15
CA TYR A 296 -38.17 17.38 33.40
C TYR A 296 -37.23 17.43 34.63
N LYS A 297 -36.57 16.30 34.97
CA LYS A 297 -35.62 16.18 36.09
C LYS A 297 -34.46 17.19 36.06
N ASN A 298 -34.04 17.56 34.84
CA ASN A 298 -32.88 18.42 34.61
C ASN A 298 -33.22 19.92 34.68
N VAL A 299 -34.50 20.27 34.72
CA VAL A 299 -34.95 21.63 35.02
C VAL A 299 -34.96 21.72 36.54
N LYS A 300 -34.01 22.44 37.14
CA LYS A 300 -33.94 22.68 38.58
C LYS A 300 -34.84 23.86 38.94
#